data_AF-A0A3R9XD40-F1
#
_entry.id   AF-A0A3R9XD40-F1
#
_cell.length_a   1.000
_cell.length_b   1.000
_cell.length_c   1.000
_cell.angle_alpha   90.00
_cell.angle_beta   90.00
_cell.angle_gamma   90.00
#
_symmetry.space_group_name_H-M   'P 1'
#
loop_
_entity.id
_entity.type
_entity.pdbx_description
1 polymer ?
#
loop_
_entity_poly.entity_id
_entity_poly.type
_entity_poly.pdbx_seq_one_letter_code
_entity_poly.pdbx_strand_id
1 'polypeptide(L)' 'MNDTHVYPSLEEGVLRLYRHAVAERRWEVAECLMCALEQLAKAEPDCEASVEQGYLCIGGRRHHFNF' A
#
# COMPACT_ATOMS: atom_id res chain seq x y z
N MET A 1 3.94 32.41 -5.46
CA MET A 1 4.63 31.18 -5.06
C MET A 1 3.80 30.57 -3.94
N ASN A 2 2.92 29.63 -4.28
CA ASN A 2 2.17 28.85 -3.29
C ASN A 2 2.77 27.45 -3.32
N ASP A 3 3.75 27.21 -2.46
CA ASP A 3 4.26 25.87 -2.17
C ASP A 3 3.20 25.14 -1.35
N THR A 4 2.12 24.71 -2.03
CA THR A 4 1.20 23.72 -1.49
C THR A 4 2.02 22.44 -1.38
N HIS A 5 2.62 22.19 -0.22
CA HIS A 5 3.12 20.87 0.12
C HIS A 5 1.93 19.92 0.00
N VAL A 6 1.82 19.25 -1.15
CA VAL A 6 0.91 18.13 -1.34
C VAL A 6 1.48 17.01 -0.49
N TYR A 7 1.16 17.04 0.80
CA TYR A 7 1.40 15.88 1.65
C TYR A 7 0.60 14.74 1.02
N PRO A 8 1.24 13.62 0.64
CA PRO A 8 0.51 12.47 0.16
C PRO A 8 -0.52 12.09 1.23
N SER A 9 -1.72 11.72 0.81
CA SER A 9 -2.75 11.23 1.71
C SER A 9 -2.18 10.07 2.55
N LEU A 10 -2.68 9.90 3.77
CA LEU A 10 -2.17 8.88 4.68
C LEU A 10 -2.17 7.48 4.03
N GLU A 11 -3.22 7.17 3.26
CA GLU A 11 -3.32 5.94 2.47
C GLU A 11 -2.14 5.78 1.48
N GLU A 12 -1.73 6.85 0.81
CA GLU A 12 -0.73 6.79 -0.26
C GLU A 12 0.66 6.61 0.35
N GLY A 13 0.89 7.26 1.49
CA GLY A 13 2.07 7.01 2.32
C GLY A 13 2.17 5.56 2.78
N VAL A 14 1.07 5.00 3.30
CA VAL A 14 1.03 3.60 3.76
C VAL A 14 1.20 2.63 2.59
N LEU A 15 0.59 2.88 1.43
CA LEU A 15 0.73 2.06 0.23
C LEU A 15 2.16 2.06 -0.30
N ARG A 16 2.85 3.21 -0.30
CA ARG A 16 4.28 3.30 -0.67
C ARG A 16 5.16 2.51 0.29
N LEU A 17 4.95 2.64 1.60
CA LEU A 17 5.65 1.87 2.62
C LEU A 17 5.41 0.37 2.45
N TYR A 18 4.17 -0.03 2.16
CA TYR A 18 3.82 -1.41 1.89
C TYR A 18 4.59 -1.97 0.70
N ARG A 19 4.59 -1.26 -0.45
CA ARG A 19 5.34 -1.66 -1.64
C ARG A 19 6.83 -1.84 -1.34
N HIS A 20 7.39 -0.96 -0.50
CA HIS A 20 8.79 -1.05 -0.07
C HIS A 20 9.04 -2.24 0.87
N ALA A 21 8.17 -2.48 1.85
CA ALA A 21 8.26 -3.64 2.74
C ALA A 21 8.19 -4.97 1.96
N VAL A 22 7.32 -5.04 0.94
CA VAL A 22 7.26 -6.18 0.02
C VAL A 22 8.54 -6.27 -0.83
N ALA A 23 9.14 -5.15 -1.25
CA ALA A 23 10.43 -5.12 -1.98
C ALA A 23 11.57 -5.73 -1.15
N GLU A 24 11.64 -5.34 0.11
CA GLU A 24 12.63 -5.80 1.09
C GLU A 24 12.30 -7.16 1.70
N ARG A 25 11.21 -7.84 1.26
CA ARG A 25 10.72 -9.12 1.79
C ARG A 25 10.48 -9.08 3.31
N ARG A 26 10.14 -7.92 3.86
CA ARG A 26 9.77 -7.70 5.26
C ARG A 26 8.30 -8.02 5.46
N TRP A 27 7.95 -9.31 5.38
CA TRP A 27 6.55 -9.76 5.32
C TRP A 27 5.73 -9.38 6.54
N GLU A 28 6.28 -9.47 7.75
CA GLU A 28 5.59 -9.04 8.98
C GLU A 28 5.18 -7.56 8.93
N VAL A 29 6.09 -6.70 8.44
CA VAL A 29 5.82 -5.27 8.27
C VAL A 29 4.81 -5.04 7.15
N ALA A 30 4.92 -5.76 6.03
CA ALA A 30 3.98 -5.67 4.92
C ALA A 30 2.56 -6.09 5.35
N GLU A 31 2.42 -7.11 6.18
CA GLU A 31 1.14 -7.56 6.73
C GLU A 31 0.52 -6.47 7.61
N CYS A 32 1.27 -5.91 8.55
CA CYS A 32 0.78 -4.81 9.39
C CYS A 32 0.34 -3.59 8.57
N LEU A 33 1.09 -3.24 7.52
CA LEU A 33 0.76 -2.12 6.63
C LEU A 33 -0.49 -2.40 5.79
N MET A 34 -0.68 -3.65 5.36
CA MET A 34 -1.90 -4.05 4.66
C MET A 34 -3.12 -3.96 5.57
N CYS A 35 -3.03 -4.47 6.80
CA CYS A 35 -4.11 -4.34 7.78
C CYS A 35 -4.42 -2.87 8.13
N ALA A 36 -3.42 -1.98 8.10
CA ALA A 36 -3.64 -0.56 8.27
C ALA A 36 -4.42 0.05 7.09
N LEU A 37 -4.09 -0.31 5.85
CA LEU A 37 -4.84 0.11 4.66
C LEU A 37 -6.30 -0.38 4.70
N GLU A 38 -6.53 -1.62 5.12
CA GLU A 38 -7.88 -2.16 5.24
C GLU A 38 -8.70 -1.46 6.33
N GLN A 39 -8.07 -1.06 7.43
CA GLN A 39 -8.74 -0.26 8.47
C GLN A 39 -9.04 1.16 8.00
N LEU A 40 -8.14 1.77 7.22
CA LEU A 40 -8.38 3.05 6.55
C LEU A 40 -9.58 2.96 5.61
N ALA A 41 -9.65 1.94 4.76
CA ALA A 41 -10.78 1.73 3.84
C ALA A 41 -12.12 1.48 4.55
N LYS A 42 -12.10 0.87 5.75
CA LYS A 42 -13.31 0.72 6.58
C LYS A 42 -13.80 2.05 7.15
N ALA A 43 -12.90 2.98 7.43
CA ALA A 43 -13.25 4.31 7.95
C ALA A 43 -13.61 5.28 6.82
N GLU A 44 -12.89 5.20 5.69
CA GLU A 44 -13.02 6.07 4.53
C GLU A 44 -13.09 5.21 3.26
N PRO A 45 -14.29 5.05 2.66
CA PRO A 45 -14.47 4.16 1.50
C PRO A 45 -13.69 4.62 0.26
N ASP A 46 -13.31 5.89 0.17
CA ASP A 46 -12.43 6.42 -0.89
C ASP A 46 -11.05 5.73 -0.89
N CYS A 47 -10.64 5.13 0.23
CA CYS A 47 -9.37 4.40 0.36
C CYS A 47 -9.40 2.96 -0.16
N GLU A 48 -10.54 2.46 -0.64
CA GLU A 48 -10.68 1.08 -1.15
C GLU A 48 -9.74 0.82 -2.35
N ALA A 49 -9.53 1.83 -3.20
CA ALA A 49 -8.61 1.76 -4.33
C ALA A 49 -7.14 1.50 -3.89
N SER A 50 -6.73 2.03 -2.73
CA SER A 50 -5.39 1.83 -2.19
C SER A 50 -5.19 0.40 -1.68
N VAL A 51 -6.24 -0.22 -1.13
CA VAL A 51 -6.25 -1.63 -0.71
C VAL A 51 -6.14 -2.56 -1.91
N GLU A 52 -6.93 -2.31 -2.96
CA GLU A 52 -6.87 -3.08 -4.22
C GLU A 52 -5.45 -3.06 -4.82
N GLN A 53 -4.84 -1.87 -4.88
CA GLN A 53 -3.45 -1.74 -5.34
C GLN A 53 -2.44 -2.48 -4.46
N GLY A 54 -2.69 -2.59 -3.16
CA GLY A 54 -1.91 -3.41 -2.23
C GLY A 54 -1.94 -4.89 -2.62
N TYR A 55 -3.15 -5.44 -2.79
CA TYR A 55 -3.35 -6.83 -3.20
C TYR A 55 -2.70 -7.15 -4.56
N LEU A 56 -2.83 -6.25 -5.54
CA LEU A 56 -2.21 -6.40 -6.86
C LEU A 56 -0.67 -6.40 -6.80
N CYS A 57 -0.06 -5.72 -5.81
CA CYS A 57 1.39 -5.68 -5.66
C CYS A 57 2.00 -7.07 -5.37
N ILE A 58 1.31 -7.91 -4.59
CA ILE A 58 1.73 -9.30 -4.34
C ILE A 58 1.43 -10.18 -5.56
N GLY A 59 0.27 -9.99 -6.20
CA GLY A 59 -0.15 -10.77 -7.37
C GLY A 59 0.79 -10.61 -8.58
N GLY A 60 1.23 -9.38 -8.86
CA GLY A 60 2.15 -9.08 -9.95
C GLY A 60 3.56 -9.67 -9.77
N ARG A 61 4.04 -9.83 -8.53
CA ARG A 61 5.33 -10.48 -8.26
C ARG A 61 5.25 -12.00 -8.32
N ARG A 62 4.13 -12.59 -7.90
CA ARG A 62 3.90 -14.04 -8.08
C ARG A 62 3.95 -14.46 -9.54
N HIS A 63 3.55 -13.59 -10.47
CA HIS A 63 3.61 -13.89 -11.91
C HIS A 63 5.01 -13.77 -12.52
N HIS A 64 5.97 -13.12 -11.84
CA HIS A 64 7.37 -13.05 -12.25
C HIS A 64 8.20 -14.22 -11.67
N PHE A 65 7.62 -15.04 -10.81
CA PHE A 65 8.19 -16.30 -10.32
C PHE A 65 7.42 -17.49 -10.92
N ASN A 66 7.33 -17.57 -12.24
CA ASN A 66 6.98 -18.82 -12.91
C ASN A 66 8.30 -19.48 -13.34
N PHE A 67 8.73 -20.48 -12.56
CA PHE A 67 9.69 -21.49 -12.97
C PHE A 67 9.00 -22.52 -13.88
#